data_AF-A0A2G9YGR6-F1
#
_entry.id   AF-A0A2G9YGR6-F1
#
_cell.length_a   1.000
_cell.length_b   1.000
_cell.length_c   1.000
_cell.angle_alpha   90.00
_cell.angle_beta   90.00
_cell.angle_gamma   90.00
#
_symmetry.space_group_name_H-M   'P 1'
#
loop_
_entity.id
_entity.type
_entity.pdbx_description
1 polymer ?
#
loop_
_entity_poly.entity_id
_entity_poly.type
_entity_poly.pdbx_seq_one_letter_code
_entity_poly.pdbx_strand_id
1 'polypeptide(L)'
;NNILDNAIRYIKGNGKIEVILKKEANKLCLEIKDNGVGIPKEDQKYIFQKFFRASNASKIQAQGSGLGLYIAKSIIEKSGGKIYFVSRENEGSVFTINLPIK
;
A
#
# COMPACT_ATOMS: atom_id res chain seq x y z
N ASN A 1 -9.17 4.79 -1.09
CA ASN A 1 -9.49 4.21 0.23
C ASN A 1 -8.52 3.09 0.61
N ASN A 2 -8.55 1.91 -0.02
CA ASN A 2 -7.74 0.74 0.41
C ASN A 2 -6.28 0.99 0.87
N ILE A 3 -5.48 1.76 0.14
CA ILE A 3 -4.05 1.97 0.48
C ILE A 3 -3.91 2.94 1.67
N LEU A 4 -4.65 4.05 1.67
CA LEU A 4 -4.63 5.01 2.77
C LEU A 4 -5.22 4.42 4.06
N ASP A 5 -6.29 3.63 3.94
CA ASP A 5 -6.88 2.93 5.09
C ASP A 5 -5.89 1.95 5.71
N ASN A 6 -5.08 1.25 4.88
CA ASN A 6 -4.01 0.40 5.38
C ASN A 6 -2.94 1.22 6.11
N ALA A 7 -2.52 2.36 5.54
CA ALA A 7 -1.55 3.24 6.19
C ALA A 7 -2.04 3.73 7.57
N ILE A 8 -3.33 4.06 7.70
CA ILE A 8 -3.96 4.46 8.97
C ILE A 8 -4.03 3.30 9.95
N ARG A 9 -4.46 2.11 9.50
CA ARG A 9 -4.64 0.94 10.38
C ARG A 9 -3.34 0.40 10.96
N TYR A 10 -2.25 0.48 10.18
CA TYR A 10 -0.98 -0.15 10.53
C TYR A 10 0.06 0.83 11.08
N ILE A 11 -0.36 2.05 11.41
CA ILE A 11 0.49 3.06 12.03
C ILE A 11 0.73 2.76 13.52
N LYS A 12 1.92 3.10 14.03
CA LYS A 12 2.26 2.95 15.46
C LYS A 12 2.12 4.29 16.17
N GLY A 13 1.34 4.37 17.25
CA GLY A 13 1.24 5.56 18.12
C GLY A 13 0.94 6.85 17.33
N ASN A 14 1.72 7.90 17.58
CA ASN A 14 1.65 9.18 16.85
C ASN A 14 2.36 9.14 15.48
N GLY A 15 2.21 8.04 14.74
CA GLY A 15 2.90 7.90 13.47
C GLY A 15 2.37 8.87 12.41
N LYS A 16 3.16 9.04 11.35
CA LYS A 16 2.96 9.99 10.28
C LYS A 16 2.61 9.27 8.99
N ILE A 17 1.58 9.77 8.31
CA ILE A 17 1.28 9.43 6.92
C ILE A 17 1.58 10.65 6.08
N GLU A 18 2.31 10.46 4.99
CA GLU A 18 2.63 11.47 4.02
C GLU A 18 2.05 11.06 2.67
N VAL A 19 1.26 11.93 2.06
CA VAL A 19 0.64 11.72 0.75
C VAL A 19 1.22 12.75 -0.21
N ILE A 20 1.86 12.27 -1.27
CA ILE A 20 2.56 13.10 -2.24
C ILE A 20 1.98 12.82 -3.61
N LEU A 21 1.51 13.87 -4.30
CA LEU A 21 1.05 13.78 -5.67
C LEU A 21 1.97 14.62 -6.57
N LYS A 22 2.59 13.99 -7.56
CA LYS A 22 3.45 14.63 -8.54
C LYS A 22 2.90 14.38 -9.94
N LYS A 23 2.95 15.40 -10.79
CA LYS A 23 2.76 15.25 -12.24
C LYS A 23 4.13 15.10 -12.88
N GLU A 24 4.35 14.01 -13.60
CA GLU A 24 5.58 13.72 -14.32
C GLU A 24 5.26 13.51 -15.80
N ALA A 25 5.54 14.51 -16.64
CA ALA A 25 5.22 14.50 -18.07
C ALA A 25 3.78 14.01 -18.34
N ASN A 26 3.65 12.74 -18.78
CA ASN A 26 2.39 12.10 -19.19
C ASN A 26 1.83 11.14 -18.12
N LYS A 27 2.20 11.29 -16.84
CA LYS A 27 1.68 10.46 -15.74
C LYS A 27 1.53 11.23 -14.43
N LEU A 28 0.60 10.80 -13.59
CA LEU A 28 0.52 11.15 -12.16
C LEU A 28 1.26 10.08 -11.36
N CYS A 29 2.09 10.51 -10.44
CA CYS A 29 2.74 9.68 -9.43
C CYS A 29 2.15 10.03 -8.06
N LEU A 30 1.44 9.09 -7.44
CA LEU A 30 0.91 9.19 -6.09
C LEU A 30 1.73 8.30 -5.17
N GLU A 31 2.36 8.89 -4.17
CA GLU A 31 3.10 8.18 -3.12
C GLU A 31 2.34 8.31 -1.79
N ILE A 32 2.12 7.18 -1.12
CA ILE A 32 1.56 7.13 0.24
C ILE A 32 2.61 6.47 1.11
N LYS A 33 3.21 7.26 2.01
CA LYS A 33 4.27 6.84 2.92
C LYS A 33 3.74 6.81 4.35
N ASP A 34 3.99 5.72 5.05
CA ASP A 34 3.73 5.56 6.48
C ASP A 34 5.01 5.17 7.22
N ASN A 35 5.06 5.45 8.52
CA ASN A 35 6.08 4.92 9.45
C ASN A 35 5.49 3.84 10.37
N GLY A 36 4.61 3.02 9.83
CA GLY A 36 3.90 1.98 10.56
C GLY A 36 4.72 0.71 10.80
N VAL A 37 4.02 -0.42 10.93
CA VAL A 37 4.65 -1.72 11.22
C VAL A 37 5.45 -2.30 10.05
N GLY A 38 5.30 -1.76 8.84
CA GLY A 38 5.93 -2.30 7.64
C GLY A 38 5.45 -3.71 7.28
N ILE A 39 6.09 -4.32 6.29
CA ILE A 39 5.70 -5.62 5.73
C ILE A 39 6.90 -6.59 5.82
N PRO A 40 6.77 -7.75 6.49
CA PRO A 40 7.82 -8.75 6.59
C PRO A 40 8.30 -9.19 5.21
N LYS A 41 9.61 -9.38 5.05
CA LYS A 41 10.23 -9.60 3.73
C LYS A 41 9.64 -10.80 2.98
N GLU A 42 9.34 -11.87 3.71
CA GLU A 42 8.73 -13.10 3.21
C GLU A 42 7.30 -12.93 2.70
N ASP A 43 6.55 -11.98 3.28
CA ASP A 43 5.16 -11.68 2.94
C ASP A 43 5.03 -10.74 1.74
N GLN A 44 6.06 -9.95 1.43
CA GLN A 44 6.03 -8.89 0.41
C GLN A 44 5.59 -9.39 -0.97
N LYS A 45 5.97 -10.61 -1.37
CA LYS A 45 5.57 -11.22 -2.65
C LYS A 45 4.08 -11.55 -2.76
N TYR A 46 3.37 -11.59 -1.63
CA TYR A 46 1.99 -12.06 -1.56
C TYR A 46 0.97 -10.95 -1.28
N ILE A 47 1.39 -9.73 -0.95
CA ILE A 47 0.47 -8.67 -0.47
C ILE A 47 -0.63 -8.25 -1.45
N PHE A 48 -0.43 -8.53 -2.74
CA PHE A 48 -1.43 -8.27 -3.78
C PHE A 48 -2.27 -9.51 -4.14
N GLN A 49 -2.08 -10.65 -3.47
CA GLN A 49 -2.90 -11.84 -3.68
C GLN A 49 -4.24 -11.71 -2.97
N LYS A 50 -5.26 -12.39 -3.53
CA LYS A 50 -6.58 -12.45 -2.90
C LYS A 50 -6.49 -13.13 -1.55
N PHE A 51 -7.20 -12.60 -0.56
CA PHE A 51 -7.29 -13.12 0.81
C PHE A 51 -5.98 -13.13 1.60
N PHE A 52 -4.87 -12.66 1.00
CA PHE A 52 -3.61 -12.61 1.70
C PHE A 52 -3.57 -11.44 2.69
N ARG A 53 -2.98 -11.72 3.85
CA ARG A 53 -2.71 -10.73 4.89
C ARG A 53 -1.32 -11.03 5.44
N ALA A 54 -0.50 -10.00 5.62
CA ALA A 54 0.81 -10.17 6.23
C ALA A 54 0.67 -10.75 7.64
N SER A 55 1.65 -11.54 8.04
CA SER A 55 1.70 -12.24 9.33
C SER A 55 1.61 -11.25 10.50
N ASN A 56 2.32 -10.12 10.42
CA ASN A 56 2.29 -9.06 11.43
C ASN A 56 0.95 -8.29 11.44
N ALA A 57 0.35 -8.03 10.27
CA ALA A 57 -0.94 -7.37 10.13
C ALA A 57 -2.09 -8.18 10.77
N SER A 58 -2.01 -9.51 10.66
CA SER A 58 -3.00 -10.43 11.25
C SER A 58 -2.96 -10.44 12.78
N LYS A 59 -1.78 -10.17 13.38
CA LYS A 59 -1.61 -10.00 14.83
C LYS A 59 -2.17 -8.68 15.35
N ILE A 60 -2.08 -7.62 14.54
CA ILE A 60 -2.55 -6.26 14.91
C ILE A 60 -4.06 -6.15 14.80
N GLN A 61 -4.65 -6.72 13.76
CA GLN A 61 -6.09 -6.65 13.53
C GLN A 61 -6.62 -8.02 13.13
N ALA A 62 -7.49 -8.62 13.92
CA ALA A 62 -8.08 -9.92 13.58
C ALA A 62 -9.00 -9.83 12.35
N GLN A 63 -9.61 -8.67 12.10
CA GLN A 63 -10.61 -8.46 11.05
C GLN A 63 -10.00 -7.87 9.76
N GLY A 64 -10.43 -8.40 8.60
CA GLY A 64 -10.05 -7.91 7.28
C GLY A 64 -10.08 -9.02 6.23
N SER A 65 -10.66 -8.75 5.06
CA SER A 65 -10.86 -9.77 4.02
C SER A 65 -9.62 -10.12 3.21
N GLY A 66 -8.54 -9.33 3.29
CA GLY A 66 -7.37 -9.49 2.42
C GLY A 66 -7.65 -9.19 0.94
N LEU A 67 -8.76 -8.52 0.62
CA LEU A 67 -9.12 -8.20 -0.78
C LEU A 67 -8.73 -6.79 -1.23
N GLY A 68 -8.49 -5.88 -0.28
CA GLY A 68 -8.34 -4.45 -0.59
C GLY A 68 -7.18 -4.13 -1.55
N LEU A 69 -5.98 -4.66 -1.27
CA LEU A 69 -4.81 -4.44 -2.13
C LEU A 69 -4.94 -5.13 -3.49
N TYR A 70 -5.53 -6.33 -3.53
CA TYR A 70 -5.82 -7.03 -4.78
C TYR A 70 -6.76 -6.21 -5.69
N ILE A 71 -7.86 -5.70 -5.13
CA ILE A 71 -8.82 -4.87 -5.88
C ILE A 71 -8.15 -3.57 -6.34
N ALA A 72 -7.41 -2.90 -5.46
CA ALA A 72 -6.69 -1.67 -5.81
C ALA A 72 -5.72 -1.89 -6.97
N LYS A 73 -4.91 -2.96 -6.92
CA LYS A 73 -4.01 -3.33 -8.00
C LYS A 73 -4.76 -3.58 -9.31
N SER A 74 -5.84 -4.37 -9.29
CA SER A 74 -6.61 -4.68 -10.49
C SER A 74 -7.23 -3.43 -11.12
N ILE A 75 -7.74 -2.49 -10.33
CA ILE A 75 -8.28 -1.21 -10.84
C ILE A 75 -7.16 -0.39 -11.49
N ILE A 76 -6.03 -0.20 -10.79
CA ILE A 76 -4.91 0.61 -11.28
C ILE A 76 -4.35 0.03 -12.58
N GLU A 77 -4.16 -1.29 -12.65
CA GLU A 77 -3.65 -1.96 -13.86
C GLU A 77 -4.66 -1.86 -15.02
N LYS A 78 -5.97 -2.01 -14.75
CA LYS A 78 -7.02 -1.82 -15.77
C LYS A 78 -7.08 -0.39 -16.29
N SER A 79 -6.69 0.59 -15.48
CA SER A 79 -6.54 1.99 -15.89
C SER A 79 -5.24 2.27 -16.66
N GLY A 80 -4.45 1.24 -17.00
CA GLY A 80 -3.15 1.39 -17.67
C GLY A 80 -2.04 1.91 -16.77
N GLY A 81 -2.28 1.91 -15.45
CA GLY A 81 -1.32 2.34 -14.45
C GLY A 81 -0.48 1.20 -13.89
N LYS A 82 0.34 1.55 -12.90
CA LYS A 82 1.17 0.60 -12.15
C LYS A 82 1.11 0.94 -10.67
N ILE A 83 1.02 -0.09 -9.83
CA ILE A 83 1.21 0.02 -8.38
C ILE A 83 2.40 -0.83 -7.95
N TYR A 84 3.20 -0.31 -7.04
CA TYR A 84 4.31 -1.01 -6.40
C TYR A 84 4.55 -0.42 -5.01
N PHE A 85 5.46 -1.02 -4.27
CA PHE A 85 5.76 -0.56 -2.92
C PHE A 85 7.21 -0.87 -2.54
N VAL A 86 7.69 -0.12 -1.55
CA VAL A 86 8.91 -0.41 -0.79
C VAL A 86 8.50 -0.45 0.67
N SER A 87 8.93 -1.48 1.40
CA SER A 87 8.59 -1.62 2.81
C SER A 87 9.71 -2.31 3.57
N ARG A 88 9.90 -1.87 4.81
CA ARG A 88 10.79 -2.52 5.78
C ARG A 88 10.03 -2.70 7.07
N GLU A 89 10.05 -3.94 7.56
CA GLU A 89 9.38 -4.30 8.80
C GLU A 89 9.88 -3.43 9.95
N ASN A 90 8.94 -2.90 10.74
CA ASN A 90 9.15 -1.93 11.82
C ASN A 90 9.59 -0.52 11.43
N GLU A 91 9.78 -0.21 10.15
CA GLU A 91 10.11 1.14 9.67
C GLU A 91 8.98 1.81 8.90
N GLY A 92 8.12 1.02 8.24
CA GLY A 92 6.96 1.50 7.51
C GLY A 92 6.96 1.08 6.04
N SER A 93 6.09 1.72 5.26
CA SER A 93 5.92 1.40 3.84
C SER A 93 5.73 2.65 2.99
N VAL A 94 6.11 2.55 1.73
CA VAL A 94 5.82 3.52 0.67
C VAL A 94 5.11 2.78 -0.43
N PHE A 95 3.83 3.09 -0.65
CA PHE A 95 3.08 2.63 -1.82
C PHE A 95 3.10 3.70 -2.89
N THR A 96 3.47 3.31 -4.11
CA THR A 96 3.54 4.22 -5.25
C THR A 96 2.60 3.76 -6.35
N ILE A 97 1.80 4.70 -6.86
CA ILE A 97 0.85 4.50 -7.95
C ILE A 97 1.23 5.45 -9.08
N ASN A 98 1.48 4.90 -10.26
CA ASN A 98 1.64 5.64 -11.50
C ASN A 98 0.37 5.49 -12.36
N LEU A 99 -0.23 6.60 -12.78
CA LEU A 99 -1.37 6.60 -13.70
C LEU A 99 -1.04 7.44 -14.93
N PRO A 100 -1.29 6.96 -16.16
CA PRO A 100 -1.12 7.78 -17.34
C PRO A 100 -2.13 8.94 -17.34
N ILE A 101 -1.69 10.12 -17.79
CA ILE A 101 -2.52 11.29 -18.02
C ILE A 101 -2.62 11.46 -19.54
N LYS A 102 -3.84 11.62 -20.05
CA LYS A 102 -4.10 12.03 -21.43
C LYS A 102 -4.15 13.54 -21.53
#